data_AF-A0A525IBP2-F1
#
_entry.id   AF-A0A525IBP2-F1
#
_cell.length_a   1.000
_cell.length_b   1.000
_cell.length_c   1.000
_cell.angle_alpha   90.00
_cell.angle_beta   90.00
_cell.angle_gamma   90.00
#
_symmetry.space_group_name_H-M   'P 1'
#
loop_
_entity.id
_entity.type
_entity.pdbx_description
1 polymer ?
#
loop_
_entity_poly.entity_id
_entity_poly.type
_entity_poly.pdbx_seq_one_letter_code
_entity_poly.pdbx_strand_id
1 'polypeptide(L)'
;MTTQARAGLVAAAGRLSAAAVAPDWRKLFAGALAREVEERRFFLWIPVAAMGGVALNLAADREPVLWLPALLTALFAALAWLARTRPLARGIMIAAAALCAGFLAMGLRTARVETPMLDHVRIASLQGFVEEVDIRPVGARLTLAVADAGDMPASLAPRRVRVTTRQTPNVAAGDYVSLKARLLPPSPAVLPGGYDFARDAYFAGVGAVGSTLGAIVRLPPPRDASWSQRLEAAIDQARNRLALRVDAIIGGDEGAIAAAMVTGKRDFLSNDAKDLIREAGIFHIITISGVQMTLVAGIFFVVVRRLLALSPTLALNYPIKKWSAGAAMLGSLAYDLATGSRVGAERALIMTLIVLGAVLLDRRALTMRNLALAVLAIVAIE
;
A
#
# COMPACT_ATOMS: atom_id res chain seq x y z
N MET A 1 -26.30 -36.72 83.73
CA MET A 1 -27.70 -36.84 83.29
C MET A 1 -27.98 -35.70 82.32
N THR A 2 -27.63 -35.86 81.03
CA THR A 2 -28.59 -36.15 79.93
C THR A 2 -29.63 -35.02 79.80
N THR A 3 -29.35 -33.90 79.13
CA THR A 3 -29.34 -33.71 77.66
C THR A 3 -30.59 -34.25 76.93
N GLN A 4 -31.75 -33.69 77.26
CA GLN A 4 -32.95 -33.70 76.41
C GLN A 4 -33.59 -32.32 76.48
N ALA A 5 -33.37 -31.48 75.47
CA ALA A 5 -34.27 -30.39 75.04
C ALA A 5 -33.57 -29.46 74.03
N ARG A 6 -33.14 -29.97 72.87
CA ARG A 6 -32.98 -29.16 71.64
C ARG A 6 -33.31 -30.02 70.41
N ALA A 7 -34.48 -30.63 70.44
CA ALA A 7 -35.21 -31.03 69.24
C ALA A 7 -36.05 -29.82 68.82
N GLY A 8 -35.59 -29.07 67.83
CA GLY A 8 -36.25 -27.83 67.43
C GLY A 8 -35.42 -26.95 66.52
N LEU A 9 -34.78 -27.54 65.51
CA LEU A 9 -34.40 -26.86 64.26
C LEU A 9 -34.13 -27.95 63.23
N VAL A 10 -35.24 -28.57 62.85
CA VAL A 10 -35.40 -29.31 61.60
C VAL A 10 -35.07 -28.37 60.44
N ALA A 11 -34.38 -28.95 59.45
CA ALA A 11 -34.38 -28.55 58.06
C ALA A 11 -33.83 -27.16 57.71
N ALA A 12 -32.58 -27.15 57.21
CA ALA A 12 -32.21 -26.52 55.93
C ALA A 12 -30.69 -26.35 55.83
N ALA A 13 -29.92 -27.42 55.99
CA ALA A 13 -28.60 -27.48 55.37
C ALA A 13 -28.72 -28.47 54.23
N GLY A 14 -29.43 -28.02 53.19
CA GLY A 14 -29.56 -28.75 51.94
C GLY A 14 -28.18 -29.20 51.49
N ARG A 15 -28.12 -30.46 51.05
CA ARG A 15 -27.07 -30.93 50.16
C ARG A 15 -26.98 -29.90 49.04
N LEU A 16 -26.03 -28.96 49.14
CA LEU A 16 -25.59 -28.16 48.01
C LEU A 16 -24.96 -29.17 47.08
N SER A 17 -25.83 -29.74 46.24
CA SER A 17 -25.45 -30.49 45.07
C SER A 17 -24.51 -29.59 44.31
N ALA A 18 -23.21 -29.87 44.41
CA ALA A 18 -22.20 -29.36 43.51
C ALA A 18 -22.36 -30.02 42.14
N ALA A 19 -23.58 -30.09 41.62
CA ALA A 19 -23.84 -30.00 40.20
C ALA A 19 -23.54 -28.55 39.81
N ALA A 20 -22.26 -28.19 39.79
CA ALA A 20 -21.80 -27.08 38.98
C ALA A 20 -22.24 -27.43 37.57
N VAL A 21 -23.39 -26.89 37.15
CA VAL A 21 -23.93 -27.01 35.81
C VAL A 21 -22.82 -26.47 34.91
N ALA A 22 -22.04 -27.38 34.32
CA ALA A 22 -21.03 -27.00 33.37
C ALA A 22 -21.76 -26.16 32.33
N PRO A 23 -21.33 -24.90 32.08
CA PRO A 23 -22.02 -24.05 31.15
C PRO A 23 -22.16 -24.80 29.84
N ASP A 24 -23.38 -24.85 29.30
CA ASP A 24 -23.62 -25.46 28.00
C ASP A 24 -22.93 -24.59 26.95
N TRP A 25 -21.66 -24.91 26.70
CA TRP A 25 -20.78 -24.17 25.81
C TRP A 25 -21.40 -24.01 24.41
N ARG A 26 -22.26 -24.94 23.99
CA ARG A 26 -22.98 -24.84 22.71
C ARG A 26 -24.02 -23.72 22.75
N LYS A 27 -24.78 -23.59 23.84
CA LYS A 27 -25.76 -22.50 24.01
C LYS A 27 -25.08 -21.15 24.19
N LEU A 28 -24.00 -21.08 24.96
CA LEU A 28 -23.21 -19.85 25.10
C LEU A 28 -22.59 -19.43 23.77
N PHE A 29 -22.01 -20.37 23.03
CA PHE A 29 -21.44 -20.11 21.70
C PHE A 29 -22.53 -19.69 20.69
N ALA A 30 -23.66 -20.37 20.64
CA ALA A 30 -24.77 -20.01 19.78
C ALA A 30 -25.33 -18.61 20.11
N GLY A 31 -25.44 -18.28 21.40
CA GLY A 31 -25.86 -16.95 21.85
C GLY A 31 -24.85 -15.85 21.51
N ALA A 32 -23.55 -16.10 21.69
CA ALA A 32 -22.49 -15.18 21.29
C ALA A 32 -22.45 -14.96 19.76
N LEU A 33 -22.58 -16.05 18.99
CA LEU A 33 -22.64 -16.00 17.54
C LEU A 33 -23.86 -15.21 17.05
N ALA A 34 -25.03 -15.41 17.68
CA ALA A 34 -26.24 -14.67 17.34
C ALA A 34 -26.06 -13.16 17.57
N ARG A 35 -25.46 -12.76 18.71
CA ARG A 35 -25.12 -11.35 18.99
C ARG A 35 -24.17 -10.76 17.95
N GLU A 36 -23.13 -11.50 17.57
CA GLU A 36 -22.18 -11.07 16.54
C GLU A 36 -22.86 -10.91 15.15
N VAL A 37 -23.84 -11.76 14.82
CA VAL A 37 -24.66 -11.64 13.60
C VAL A 37 -25.52 -10.36 13.67
N GLU A 38 -26.21 -10.14 14.79
CA GLU A 38 -27.06 -8.97 15.01
C GLU A 38 -26.26 -7.66 14.91
N GLU A 39 -25.06 -7.62 15.48
CA GLU A 39 -24.16 -6.47 15.40
C GLU A 39 -23.45 -6.31 14.05
N ARG A 40 -23.69 -7.24 13.09
CA ARG A 40 -23.09 -7.26 11.74
C ARG A 40 -21.57 -7.24 11.74
N ARG A 41 -20.94 -7.77 12.79
CA ARG A 41 -19.49 -7.77 12.97
C ARG A 41 -18.75 -8.68 11.98
N PHE A 42 -19.44 -9.66 11.39
CA PHE A 42 -18.90 -10.51 10.32
C PHE A 42 -18.36 -9.74 9.11
N PHE A 43 -18.85 -8.51 8.87
CA PHE A 43 -18.29 -7.67 7.82
C PHE A 43 -16.79 -7.39 8.01
N LEU A 44 -16.32 -7.30 9.26
CA LEU A 44 -14.92 -7.04 9.60
C LEU A 44 -13.99 -8.21 9.30
N TRP A 45 -14.54 -9.41 9.10
CA TRP A 45 -13.78 -10.62 8.77
C TRP A 45 -13.62 -10.84 7.26
N ILE A 46 -14.40 -10.14 6.42
CA ILE A 46 -14.27 -10.22 4.96
C ILE A 46 -12.86 -9.82 4.48
N PRO A 47 -12.27 -8.68 4.93
CA PRO A 47 -10.92 -8.33 4.54
C PRO A 47 -9.87 -9.31 5.06
N VAL A 48 -10.09 -9.91 6.25
CA VAL A 48 -9.19 -10.94 6.80
C VAL A 48 -9.17 -12.17 5.90
N ALA A 49 -10.35 -12.65 5.48
CA ALA A 49 -10.45 -13.76 4.54
C ALA A 49 -9.81 -13.42 3.17
N ALA A 50 -10.03 -12.20 2.66
CA ALA A 50 -9.42 -11.74 1.41
C ALA A 50 -7.89 -11.67 1.50
N MET A 51 -7.33 -11.13 2.59
CA MET A 51 -5.88 -11.16 2.84
C MET A 51 -5.33 -12.59 2.95
N GLY A 52 -6.10 -13.51 3.53
CA GLY A 52 -5.78 -14.95 3.51
C GLY A 52 -5.67 -15.50 2.09
N GLY A 53 -6.58 -15.10 1.20
CA GLY A 53 -6.52 -15.41 -0.23
C GLY A 53 -5.27 -14.87 -0.93
N VAL A 54 -4.92 -13.62 -0.65
CA VAL A 54 -3.67 -12.99 -1.15
C VAL A 54 -2.44 -13.78 -0.68
N ALA A 55 -2.37 -14.13 0.60
CA ALA A 55 -1.27 -14.90 1.16
C ALA A 55 -1.16 -16.30 0.52
N LEU A 56 -2.29 -16.97 0.30
CA LEU A 56 -2.33 -18.28 -0.38
C LEU A 56 -1.85 -18.20 -1.83
N ASN A 57 -2.16 -17.11 -2.54
CA ASN A 57 -1.67 -16.91 -3.90
C ASN A 57 -0.15 -16.72 -3.93
N LEU A 58 0.38 -15.93 -3.00
CA LEU A 58 1.82 -15.70 -2.85
C LEU A 58 2.61 -16.93 -2.39
N ALA A 59 1.96 -17.83 -1.67
CA ALA A 59 2.55 -19.10 -1.22
C ALA A 59 2.40 -20.22 -2.26
N ALA A 60 1.72 -19.99 -3.39
CA ALA A 60 1.54 -21.02 -4.40
C ALA A 60 2.84 -21.27 -5.16
N ASP A 61 3.24 -22.54 -5.25
CA ASP A 61 4.48 -22.96 -5.95
C ASP A 61 4.44 -22.74 -7.46
N ARG A 62 3.24 -22.52 -8.03
CA ARG A 62 3.01 -22.36 -9.46
C ARG A 62 2.10 -21.19 -9.72
N GLU A 63 2.27 -20.58 -10.89
CA GLU A 63 1.38 -19.55 -11.38
C GLU A 63 -0.06 -20.09 -11.46
N PRO A 64 -1.00 -19.48 -10.73
CA PRO A 64 -2.34 -20.01 -10.65
C PRO A 64 -3.18 -19.64 -11.88
N VAL A 65 -3.98 -20.61 -12.32
CA VAL A 65 -4.98 -20.39 -13.37
C VAL A 65 -6.10 -19.48 -12.89
N LEU A 66 -6.15 -18.23 -13.37
CA LEU A 66 -7.03 -17.17 -12.84
C LEU A 66 -8.52 -17.46 -12.98
N TRP A 67 -8.93 -18.27 -13.96
CA TRP A 67 -10.36 -18.59 -14.18
C TRP A 67 -10.96 -19.43 -13.04
N LEU A 68 -10.16 -20.28 -12.37
CA LEU A 68 -10.64 -21.14 -11.31
C LEU A 68 -11.00 -20.35 -10.03
N PRO A 69 -10.13 -19.48 -9.48
CA PRO A 69 -10.49 -18.57 -8.40
C PRO A 69 -11.69 -17.69 -8.75
N ALA A 70 -11.79 -17.19 -10.00
CA ALA A 70 -12.94 -16.40 -10.45
C ALA A 70 -14.26 -17.20 -10.40
N LEU A 71 -14.24 -18.44 -10.90
CA LEU A 71 -15.40 -19.34 -10.84
C LEU A 71 -15.78 -19.66 -9.39
N LEU A 72 -14.81 -19.94 -8.52
CA LEU A 72 -15.04 -20.23 -7.10
C LEU A 72 -15.59 -19.02 -6.35
N THR A 73 -15.08 -17.81 -6.62
CA THR A 73 -15.65 -16.57 -6.07
C THR A 73 -17.11 -16.41 -6.48
N ALA A 74 -17.44 -16.62 -7.77
CA ALA A 74 -18.81 -16.52 -8.25
C ALA A 74 -19.73 -17.60 -7.64
N LEU A 75 -19.24 -18.84 -7.54
CA LEU A 75 -19.96 -19.96 -6.94
C LEU A 75 -20.28 -19.69 -5.46
N PHE A 76 -19.28 -19.32 -4.65
CA PHE A 76 -19.49 -19.04 -3.24
C PHE A 76 -20.35 -17.80 -3.01
N ALA A 77 -20.27 -16.79 -3.87
CA ALA A 77 -21.19 -15.64 -3.83
C ALA A 77 -22.64 -16.07 -4.13
N ALA A 78 -22.86 -16.94 -5.11
CA ALA A 78 -24.17 -17.49 -5.42
C ALA A 78 -24.71 -18.37 -4.28
N LEU A 79 -23.88 -19.23 -3.70
CA LEU A 79 -24.24 -20.05 -2.53
C LEU A 79 -24.56 -19.18 -1.30
N ALA A 80 -23.82 -18.09 -1.08
CA ALA A 80 -24.13 -17.13 -0.02
C ALA A 80 -25.49 -16.46 -0.23
N TRP A 81 -25.87 -16.16 -1.47
CA TRP A 81 -27.18 -15.61 -1.82
C TRP A 81 -28.31 -16.62 -1.58
N LEU A 82 -28.11 -17.88 -1.99
CA LEU A 82 -29.07 -18.96 -1.75
C LEU A 82 -29.23 -19.28 -0.25
N ALA A 83 -28.13 -19.20 0.52
CA ALA A 83 -28.12 -19.40 1.96
C ALA A 83 -28.62 -18.19 2.79
N ARG A 84 -29.31 -17.22 2.17
CA ARG A 84 -29.78 -15.98 2.85
C ARG A 84 -30.62 -16.19 4.11
N THR A 85 -31.28 -17.34 4.23
CA THR A 85 -32.10 -17.73 5.40
C THR A 85 -31.29 -18.39 6.51
N ARG A 86 -30.02 -18.76 6.27
CA ARG A 86 -29.14 -19.44 7.22
C ARG A 86 -27.89 -18.56 7.49
N PRO A 87 -27.87 -17.74 8.56
CA PRO A 87 -26.86 -16.71 8.75
C PRO A 87 -25.43 -17.26 8.84
N LEU A 88 -25.23 -18.39 9.54
CA LEU A 88 -23.92 -19.04 9.66
C LEU A 88 -23.42 -19.55 8.30
N ALA A 89 -24.25 -20.29 7.56
CA ALA A 89 -23.91 -20.79 6.23
C ALA A 89 -23.58 -19.64 5.28
N ARG A 90 -24.39 -18.58 5.27
CA ARG A 90 -24.12 -17.37 4.49
C ARG A 90 -22.77 -16.74 4.87
N GLY A 91 -22.47 -16.61 6.17
CA GLY A 91 -21.20 -16.05 6.64
C GLY A 91 -19.99 -16.84 6.15
N ILE A 92 -20.05 -18.18 6.25
CA ILE A 92 -18.98 -19.07 5.74
C ILE A 92 -18.82 -18.94 4.23
N MET A 93 -19.93 -18.91 3.47
CA MET A 93 -19.87 -18.75 2.02
C MET A 93 -19.31 -17.37 1.61
N ILE A 94 -19.62 -16.30 2.35
CA ILE A 94 -19.03 -14.97 2.12
C ILE A 94 -17.53 -14.99 2.41
N ALA A 95 -17.10 -15.61 3.50
CA ALA A 95 -15.68 -15.72 3.84
C ALA A 95 -14.92 -16.53 2.76
N ALA A 96 -15.50 -17.64 2.29
CA ALA A 96 -14.94 -18.43 1.20
C ALA A 96 -14.85 -17.62 -0.10
N ALA A 97 -15.92 -16.88 -0.46
CA ALA A 97 -15.91 -16.01 -1.63
C ALA A 97 -14.85 -14.90 -1.53
N ALA A 98 -14.70 -14.30 -0.34
CA ALA A 98 -13.69 -13.27 -0.08
C ALA A 98 -12.26 -13.81 -0.19
N LEU A 99 -12.01 -15.01 0.34
CA LEU A 99 -10.73 -15.71 0.20
C LEU A 99 -10.40 -15.99 -1.27
N CYS A 100 -11.34 -16.54 -2.04
CA CYS A 100 -11.13 -16.73 -3.48
C CYS A 100 -10.94 -15.40 -4.22
N ALA A 101 -11.67 -14.36 -3.83
CA ALA A 101 -11.55 -13.03 -4.44
C ALA A 101 -10.19 -12.38 -4.17
N GLY A 102 -9.66 -12.50 -2.95
CA GLY A 102 -8.32 -12.01 -2.61
C GLY A 102 -7.23 -12.79 -3.35
N PHE A 103 -7.38 -14.11 -3.48
CA PHE A 103 -6.49 -14.93 -4.30
C PHE A 103 -6.51 -14.49 -5.77
N LEU A 104 -7.71 -14.26 -6.32
CA LEU A 104 -7.89 -13.76 -7.69
C LEU A 104 -7.27 -12.37 -7.86
N ALA A 105 -7.48 -11.46 -6.91
CA ALA A 105 -6.97 -10.10 -6.97
C ALA A 105 -5.44 -10.09 -7.03
N MET A 106 -4.78 -10.90 -6.19
CA MET A 106 -3.33 -11.06 -6.24
C MET A 106 -2.86 -11.66 -7.57
N GLY A 107 -3.53 -12.69 -8.09
CA GLY A 107 -3.21 -13.26 -9.40
C GLY A 107 -3.36 -12.25 -10.55
N LEU A 108 -4.42 -11.43 -10.53
CA LEU A 108 -4.63 -10.35 -11.49
C LEU A 108 -3.55 -9.26 -11.36
N ARG A 109 -3.13 -8.93 -10.14
CA ARG A 109 -2.04 -7.99 -9.89
C ARG A 109 -0.74 -8.51 -10.51
N THR A 110 -0.36 -9.75 -10.22
CA THR A 110 0.84 -10.42 -10.73
C THR A 110 0.87 -10.43 -12.27
N ALA A 111 -0.27 -10.73 -12.92
CA ALA A 111 -0.40 -10.71 -14.38
C ALA A 111 -0.34 -9.29 -14.98
N ARG A 112 -0.86 -8.27 -14.29
CA ARG A 112 -0.82 -6.88 -14.78
C ARG A 112 0.57 -6.27 -14.76
N VAL A 113 1.38 -6.62 -13.76
CA VAL A 113 2.73 -6.09 -13.58
C VAL A 113 3.81 -6.99 -14.19
N GLU A 114 3.41 -8.04 -14.90
CA GLU A 114 4.32 -8.98 -15.52
C GLU A 114 5.38 -8.26 -16.36
N THR A 115 6.64 -8.56 -16.05
CA THR A 115 7.81 -7.95 -16.68
C THR A 115 8.90 -9.02 -16.76
N PRO A 116 9.59 -9.16 -17.92
CA PRO A 116 10.69 -10.09 -18.05
C PRO A 116 11.78 -9.80 -17.00
N MET A 117 12.07 -10.78 -16.16
CA MET A 117 13.20 -10.73 -15.22
C MET A 117 14.46 -11.20 -15.93
N LEU A 118 15.55 -10.47 -15.75
CA LEU A 118 16.85 -10.91 -16.25
C LEU A 118 17.28 -12.19 -15.52
N ASP A 119 17.89 -13.12 -16.24
CA ASP A 119 18.32 -14.44 -15.76
C ASP A 119 19.77 -14.46 -15.28
N HIS A 120 20.66 -13.82 -16.04
CA HIS A 120 22.08 -13.72 -15.73
C HIS A 120 22.65 -12.35 -16.07
N VAL A 121 23.88 -12.12 -15.61
CA VAL A 121 24.57 -10.86 -15.86
C VAL A 121 24.78 -10.67 -17.36
N ARG A 122 24.34 -9.53 -17.88
CA ARG A 122 24.51 -9.17 -19.30
C ARG A 122 24.99 -7.73 -19.41
N ILE A 123 25.79 -7.47 -20.44
CA ILE A 123 26.15 -6.12 -20.84
C ILE A 123 25.33 -5.79 -22.07
N ALA A 124 24.50 -4.76 -21.99
CA ALA A 124 23.62 -4.37 -23.08
C ALA A 124 23.65 -2.85 -23.27
N SER A 125 23.43 -2.42 -24.50
CA SER A 125 23.11 -1.03 -24.83
C SER A 125 21.60 -0.87 -24.73
N LEU A 126 21.15 0.05 -23.89
CA LEU A 126 19.74 0.33 -23.64
C LEU A 126 19.42 1.72 -24.16
N GLN A 127 18.25 1.86 -24.78
CA GLN A 127 17.65 3.14 -25.11
C GLN A 127 16.25 3.22 -24.50
N GLY A 128 15.91 4.35 -23.91
CA GLY A 128 14.66 4.46 -23.16
C GLY A 128 14.40 5.83 -22.59
N PHE A 129 13.20 6.00 -22.06
CA PHE A 129 12.82 7.20 -21.33
C PHE A 129 13.27 7.09 -19.87
N VAL A 130 13.89 8.14 -19.35
CA VAL A 130 14.18 8.26 -17.92
C VAL A 130 12.88 8.57 -17.20
N GLU A 131 12.40 7.68 -16.34
CA GLU A 131 11.18 7.89 -15.55
C GLU A 131 11.48 8.61 -14.22
N GLU A 132 12.57 8.23 -13.55
CA GLU A 132 12.96 8.81 -12.27
C GLU A 132 14.48 8.98 -12.20
N VAL A 133 14.91 10.12 -11.67
CA VAL A 133 16.32 10.39 -11.31
C VAL A 133 16.40 10.58 -9.80
N ASP A 134 17.14 9.70 -9.14
CA ASP A 134 17.45 9.79 -7.72
C ASP A 134 18.92 10.17 -7.56
N ILE A 135 19.17 11.44 -7.21
CA ILE A 135 20.52 11.95 -6.97
C ILE A 135 21.02 11.43 -5.63
N ARG A 136 22.31 11.11 -5.57
CA ARG A 136 23.00 10.57 -4.40
C ARG A 136 24.21 11.45 -4.07
N PRO A 137 24.80 11.31 -2.86
CA PRO A 137 26.08 11.94 -2.55
C PRO A 137 27.17 11.64 -3.60
N VAL A 138 27.14 10.41 -4.15
CA VAL A 138 28.00 9.99 -5.26
C VAL A 138 27.15 9.49 -6.42
N GLY A 139 27.09 10.30 -7.47
CA GLY A 139 26.41 10.01 -8.73
C GLY A 139 24.88 10.01 -8.62
N ALA A 140 24.23 9.12 -9.37
CA ALA A 140 22.77 9.05 -9.39
C ALA A 140 22.29 7.62 -9.65
N ARG A 141 21.02 7.37 -9.33
CA ARG A 141 20.29 6.18 -9.72
C ARG A 141 19.18 6.62 -10.68
N LEU A 142 19.04 5.89 -11.78
CA LEU A 142 18.10 6.17 -12.85
C LEU A 142 17.17 4.97 -13.00
N THR A 143 15.87 5.22 -13.06
CA THR A 143 14.89 4.24 -13.51
C THR A 143 14.55 4.56 -14.96
N LEU A 144 14.82 3.62 -15.87
CA LEU A 144 14.60 3.77 -17.31
C LEU A 144 13.47 2.85 -17.75
N ALA A 145 12.49 3.40 -18.47
CA ALA A 145 11.56 2.64 -19.29
C ALA A 145 12.24 2.28 -20.61
N VAL A 146 12.57 1.00 -20.79
CA VAL A 146 13.31 0.51 -21.95
C VAL A 146 12.40 0.55 -23.18
N ALA A 147 12.87 1.25 -24.22
CA ALA A 147 12.21 1.28 -25.52
C ALA A 147 12.93 0.37 -26.53
N ASP A 148 14.25 0.28 -26.43
CA ASP A 148 15.10 -0.58 -27.23
C ASP A 148 16.21 -1.16 -26.35
N ALA A 149 16.45 -2.46 -26.48
CA ALA A 149 17.44 -3.20 -25.71
C ALA A 149 18.61 -3.71 -26.57
N GLY A 150 18.77 -3.18 -27.78
CA GLY A 150 19.85 -3.53 -28.70
C GLY A 150 19.82 -5.01 -29.05
N ASP A 151 20.91 -5.72 -28.75
CA ASP A 151 21.10 -7.14 -29.08
C ASP A 151 20.31 -8.10 -28.18
N MET A 152 19.59 -7.59 -27.17
CA MET A 152 18.79 -8.43 -26.29
C MET A 152 17.50 -8.85 -27.00
N PRO A 153 17.16 -10.16 -27.02
CA PRO A 153 15.90 -10.59 -27.61
C PRO A 153 14.72 -9.97 -26.86
N ALA A 154 13.68 -9.57 -27.60
CA ALA A 154 12.52 -8.86 -27.04
C ALA A 154 11.82 -9.61 -25.89
N SER A 155 11.91 -10.94 -25.86
CA SER A 155 11.37 -11.79 -24.78
C SER A 155 12.10 -11.63 -23.44
N LEU A 156 13.36 -11.19 -23.47
CA LEU A 156 14.19 -10.98 -22.27
C LEU A 156 14.34 -9.50 -21.92
N ALA A 157 13.87 -8.59 -22.78
CA ALA A 157 14.01 -7.16 -22.58
C ALA A 157 13.09 -6.69 -21.43
N PRO A 158 13.66 -6.29 -20.28
CA PRO A 158 12.86 -5.83 -19.14
C PRO A 158 12.17 -4.51 -19.48
N ARG A 159 10.92 -4.32 -19.03
CA ARG A 159 10.18 -3.08 -19.28
C ARG A 159 10.83 -1.87 -18.61
N ARG A 160 11.30 -2.05 -17.37
CA ARG A 160 12.04 -1.05 -16.61
C ARG A 160 13.36 -1.59 -16.11
N VAL A 161 14.38 -0.75 -16.13
CA VAL A 161 15.72 -1.06 -15.61
C VAL A 161 16.15 0.03 -14.65
N ARG A 162 16.72 -0.37 -13.51
CA ARG A 162 17.28 0.55 -12.54
C ARG A 162 18.80 0.52 -12.59
N VAL A 163 19.42 1.57 -13.13
CA VAL A 163 20.88 1.66 -13.24
C VAL A 163 21.44 2.70 -12.28
N THR A 164 22.67 2.45 -11.84
CA THR A 164 23.44 3.38 -11.00
C THR A 164 24.62 3.92 -11.79
N THR A 165 24.82 5.23 -11.73
CA THR A 165 25.99 5.90 -12.28
C THR A 165 26.82 6.50 -11.15
N ARG A 166 28.15 6.50 -11.33
CA ARG A 166 29.10 7.13 -10.39
C ARG A 166 29.23 8.63 -10.61
N GLN A 167 28.96 9.09 -11.84
CA GLN A 167 28.97 10.51 -12.20
C GLN A 167 27.54 11.03 -12.17
N THR A 168 27.35 12.27 -11.71
CA THR A 168 26.06 12.95 -11.77
C THR A 168 25.73 13.21 -13.24
N PRO A 169 24.71 12.54 -13.79
CA PRO A 169 24.42 12.64 -15.21
C PRO A 169 23.68 13.95 -15.50
N ASN A 170 23.98 14.58 -16.64
CA ASN A 170 23.22 15.73 -17.12
C ASN A 170 21.94 15.29 -17.84
N VAL A 171 21.09 14.55 -17.13
CA VAL A 171 19.80 14.03 -17.62
C VAL A 171 18.73 14.22 -16.56
N ALA A 172 17.50 14.42 -17.01
CA ALA A 172 16.33 14.59 -16.17
C ALA A 172 15.26 13.55 -16.54
N ALA A 173 14.31 13.34 -15.64
CA ALA A 173 13.13 12.54 -15.95
C ALA A 173 12.40 13.13 -17.17
N GLY A 174 11.93 12.28 -18.08
CA GLY A 174 11.33 12.62 -19.36
C GLY A 174 12.31 12.62 -20.54
N ASP A 175 13.63 12.60 -20.29
CA ASP A 175 14.61 12.51 -21.37
C ASP A 175 14.63 11.12 -22.00
N TYR A 176 14.83 11.09 -23.31
CA TYR A 176 15.17 9.85 -24.01
C TYR A 176 16.69 9.72 -24.09
N VAL A 177 17.23 8.62 -23.60
CA VAL A 177 18.68 8.42 -23.45
C VAL A 177 19.12 7.07 -23.98
N SER A 178 20.36 7.01 -24.45
CA SER A 178 21.10 5.79 -24.77
C SER A 178 22.27 5.62 -23.81
N LEU A 179 22.43 4.42 -23.28
CA LEU A 179 23.51 4.08 -22.36
C LEU A 179 23.91 2.61 -22.49
N LYS A 180 25.17 2.32 -22.17
CA LYS A 180 25.67 0.95 -22.01
C LYS A 180 25.71 0.61 -20.52
N ALA A 181 25.09 -0.50 -20.13
CA ALA A 181 25.02 -0.92 -18.73
C ALA A 181 25.41 -2.38 -18.54
N ARG A 182 26.00 -2.68 -17.39
CA ARG A 182 26.10 -4.03 -16.85
C ARG A 182 24.86 -4.29 -16.02
N LEU A 183 24.00 -5.15 -16.52
CA LEU A 183 22.74 -5.53 -15.92
C LEU A 183 22.92 -6.85 -15.15
N LEU A 184 22.27 -6.93 -14.01
CA LEU A 184 22.22 -8.07 -13.13
C LEU A 184 20.75 -8.40 -12.82
N PRO A 185 20.42 -9.68 -12.63
CA PRO A 185 19.13 -10.06 -12.04
C PRO A 185 18.96 -9.36 -10.69
N PRO A 186 17.76 -8.87 -10.34
CA PRO A 186 17.46 -8.45 -8.98
C PRO A 186 17.79 -9.57 -7.97
N SER A 187 18.49 -9.23 -6.88
CA SER A 187 18.90 -10.22 -5.90
C SER A 187 17.69 -10.83 -5.18
N PRO A 188 17.59 -12.17 -5.08
CA PRO A 188 16.56 -12.83 -4.28
C PRO A 188 16.81 -12.61 -2.78
N ALA A 189 15.86 -13.06 -1.95
CA ALA A 189 16.02 -13.06 -0.50
C ALA A 189 17.31 -13.80 -0.08
N VAL A 190 18.17 -13.12 0.68
CA VAL A 190 19.45 -13.66 1.16
C VAL A 190 19.25 -14.75 2.22
N LEU A 191 18.17 -14.64 2.99
CA LEU A 191 17.80 -15.57 4.05
C LEU A 191 16.37 -16.06 3.84
N PRO A 192 16.04 -17.34 4.16
CA PRO A 192 14.68 -17.84 4.10
C PRO A 192 13.72 -16.97 4.92
N GLY A 193 12.63 -16.52 4.29
CA GLY A 193 11.64 -15.61 4.91
C GLY A 193 12.13 -14.17 5.12
N GLY A 194 13.34 -13.83 4.67
CA GLY A 194 13.89 -12.48 4.72
C GLY A 194 13.31 -11.56 3.64
N TYR A 195 13.81 -10.33 3.61
CA TYR A 195 13.42 -9.35 2.59
C TYR A 195 13.82 -9.82 1.18
N ASP A 196 12.83 -9.95 0.31
CA ASP A 196 13.02 -10.35 -1.08
C ASP A 196 13.01 -9.14 -2.02
N PHE A 197 14.19 -8.66 -2.38
CA PHE A 197 14.34 -7.52 -3.27
C PHE A 197 13.88 -7.83 -4.70
N ALA A 198 14.03 -9.08 -5.17
CA ALA A 198 13.61 -9.47 -6.50
C ALA A 198 12.09 -9.41 -6.64
N ARG A 199 11.37 -9.84 -5.60
CA ARG A 199 9.91 -9.71 -5.54
C ARG A 199 9.45 -8.25 -5.57
N ASP A 200 10.07 -7.38 -4.77
CA ASP A 200 9.74 -5.95 -4.78
C ASP A 200 10.04 -5.30 -6.14
N ALA A 201 11.16 -5.68 -6.78
CA ALA A 201 11.52 -5.23 -8.12
C ALA A 201 10.49 -5.68 -9.16
N TYR A 202 10.04 -6.94 -9.08
CA TYR A 202 8.99 -7.48 -9.95
C TYR A 202 7.69 -6.67 -9.86
N PHE A 203 7.17 -6.43 -8.64
CA PHE A 203 5.94 -5.64 -8.46
C PHE A 203 6.10 -4.15 -8.80
N ALA A 204 7.33 -3.65 -8.85
CA ALA A 204 7.65 -2.31 -9.38
C ALA A 204 7.86 -2.27 -10.91
N GLY A 205 7.78 -3.42 -11.59
CA GLY A 205 8.02 -3.55 -13.03
C GLY A 205 9.50 -3.55 -13.44
N VAL A 206 10.42 -3.56 -12.47
CA VAL A 206 11.87 -3.45 -12.69
C VAL A 206 12.47 -4.84 -12.90
N GLY A 207 12.81 -5.15 -14.14
CA GLY A 207 13.32 -6.48 -14.52
C GLY A 207 14.83 -6.66 -14.45
N ALA A 208 15.58 -5.57 -14.33
CA ALA A 208 17.02 -5.63 -14.11
C ALA A 208 17.52 -4.45 -13.28
N VAL A 209 18.59 -4.70 -12.53
CA VAL A 209 19.35 -3.68 -11.81
C VAL A 209 20.79 -3.66 -12.30
N GLY A 210 21.47 -2.53 -12.23
CA GLY A 210 22.84 -2.50 -12.74
C GLY A 210 23.60 -1.20 -12.54
N SER A 211 24.72 -1.12 -13.24
CA SER A 211 25.55 0.08 -13.30
C SER A 211 25.86 0.47 -14.74
N THR A 212 25.97 1.78 -14.97
CA THR A 212 26.39 2.31 -16.27
C THR A 212 27.88 2.05 -16.48
N LEU A 213 28.26 1.71 -17.72
CA LEU A 213 29.65 1.43 -18.13
C LEU A 213 30.27 2.59 -18.93
N GLY A 214 29.53 3.67 -19.16
CA GLY A 214 29.97 4.82 -19.93
C GLY A 214 29.06 6.02 -19.74
N ALA A 215 29.22 7.00 -20.62
CA ALA A 215 28.38 8.19 -20.64
C ALA A 215 26.93 7.85 -21.01
N ILE A 216 26.01 8.63 -20.46
CA ILE A 216 24.59 8.59 -20.83
C ILE A 216 24.39 9.69 -21.88
N VAL A 217 23.95 9.31 -23.07
CA VAL A 217 23.78 10.22 -24.21
C VAL A 217 22.30 10.50 -24.40
N ARG A 218 21.91 11.78 -24.38
CA ARG A 218 20.53 12.18 -24.71
C ARG A 218 20.32 12.09 -26.22
N LEU A 219 19.22 11.47 -26.63
CA LEU A 219 18.82 11.30 -28.03
C LEU A 219 17.44 11.92 -28.27
N PRO A 220 17.11 12.31 -29.51
CA PRO A 220 15.74 12.65 -29.86
C PRO A 220 14.86 11.39 -29.71
N PRO A 221 13.67 11.50 -29.08
CA PRO A 221 12.83 10.35 -28.88
C PRO A 221 12.22 9.89 -30.22
N PRO A 222 12.11 8.56 -30.47
CA PRO A 222 11.50 8.04 -31.70
C PRO A 222 9.98 8.25 -31.75
N ARG A 223 9.36 8.52 -30.59
CA ARG A 223 7.94 8.83 -30.42
C ARG A 223 7.75 9.83 -29.30
N ASP A 224 6.70 10.64 -29.37
CA ASP A 224 6.34 11.52 -28.26
C ASP A 224 6.06 10.72 -26.97
N ALA A 225 6.58 11.24 -25.86
CA ALA A 225 6.23 10.71 -24.54
C ALA A 225 4.72 10.83 -24.31
N SER A 226 4.11 9.79 -23.72
CA SER A 226 2.69 9.80 -23.38
C SER A 226 2.38 10.91 -22.38
N TRP A 227 1.11 11.33 -22.29
CA TRP A 227 0.71 12.34 -21.30
C TRP A 227 1.05 11.91 -19.85
N SER A 228 0.88 10.62 -19.52
CA SER A 228 1.24 10.09 -18.20
C SER A 228 2.75 10.19 -17.94
N GLN A 229 3.58 9.80 -18.91
CA GLN A 229 5.04 9.90 -18.80
C GLN A 229 5.50 11.35 -18.65
N ARG A 230 4.87 12.30 -19.35
CA ARG A 230 5.17 13.73 -19.22
C ARG A 230 4.80 14.25 -17.83
N LEU A 231 3.67 13.82 -17.29
CA LEU A 231 3.23 14.22 -15.95
C LEU A 231 4.17 13.65 -14.87
N GLU A 232 4.48 12.36 -14.94
CA GLU A 232 5.41 11.69 -14.02
C GLU A 232 6.80 12.34 -14.07
N ALA A 233 7.32 12.61 -15.27
CA ALA A 233 8.57 13.31 -15.46
C ALA A 233 8.56 14.73 -14.89
N ALA A 234 7.47 15.49 -15.10
CA ALA A 234 7.33 16.85 -14.57
C ALA A 234 7.31 16.85 -13.03
N ILE A 235 6.61 15.88 -12.42
CA ILE A 235 6.59 15.68 -10.97
C ILE A 235 7.99 15.35 -10.46
N ASP A 236 8.69 14.41 -11.08
CA ASP A 236 10.03 14.03 -10.65
C ASP A 236 11.05 15.18 -10.77
N GLN A 237 10.97 15.94 -11.88
CA GLN A 237 11.77 17.15 -12.03
C GLN A 237 11.47 18.19 -10.95
N ALA A 238 10.20 18.41 -10.61
CA ALA A 238 9.81 19.33 -9.56
C ALA A 238 10.35 18.88 -8.19
N ARG A 239 10.23 17.58 -7.89
CA ARG A 239 10.78 16.96 -6.66
C ARG A 239 12.30 17.15 -6.58
N ASN A 240 13.02 16.86 -7.66
CA ASN A 240 14.47 17.03 -7.71
C ASN A 240 14.90 18.50 -7.59
N ARG A 241 14.20 19.44 -8.25
CA ARG A 241 14.46 20.88 -8.10
C ARG A 241 14.27 21.34 -6.65
N LEU A 242 13.21 20.89 -5.99
CA LEU A 242 12.95 21.23 -4.60
C LEU A 242 14.00 20.60 -3.67
N ALA A 243 14.35 19.33 -3.88
CA ALA A 243 15.36 18.63 -3.10
C ALA A 243 16.73 19.32 -3.19
N LEU A 244 17.18 19.63 -4.41
CA LEU A 244 18.43 20.36 -4.65
C LEU A 244 18.42 21.76 -4.06
N ARG A 245 17.27 22.45 -4.07
CA ARG A 245 17.14 23.77 -3.46
C ARG A 245 17.25 23.72 -1.93
N VAL A 246 16.64 22.73 -1.30
CA VAL A 246 16.72 22.53 0.15
C VAL A 246 18.16 22.17 0.55
N ASP A 247 18.78 21.26 -0.19
CA ASP A 247 20.18 20.87 0.01
C ASP A 247 21.14 22.06 -0.15
N ALA A 248 20.94 22.91 -1.17
CA ALA A 248 21.78 24.10 -1.38
C ALA A 248 21.65 25.16 -0.27
N ILE A 249 20.53 25.19 0.48
CA ILE A 249 20.30 26.17 1.55
C ILE A 249 20.80 25.66 2.90
N ILE A 250 20.50 24.41 3.24
CA ILE A 250 20.81 23.83 4.56
C ILE A 250 22.16 23.10 4.52
N GLY A 251 22.40 22.32 3.47
CA GLY A 251 23.58 21.47 3.32
C GLY A 251 23.60 20.26 4.24
N GLY A 252 24.49 19.31 3.91
CA GLY A 252 24.77 18.13 4.72
C GLY A 252 23.59 17.19 4.89
N ASP A 253 23.69 16.28 5.87
CA ASP A 253 22.66 15.28 6.12
C ASP A 253 21.36 15.91 6.69
N GLU A 254 21.43 17.05 7.37
CA GLU A 254 20.24 17.79 7.83
C GLU A 254 19.41 18.31 6.63
N GLY A 255 20.07 18.89 5.64
CA GLY A 255 19.44 19.29 4.38
C GLY A 255 18.87 18.10 3.62
N ALA A 256 19.58 16.98 3.57
CA ALA A 256 19.10 15.75 2.94
C ALA A 256 17.88 15.16 3.66
N ILE A 257 17.82 15.22 5.00
CA ILE A 257 16.64 14.82 5.79
C ILE A 257 15.45 15.74 5.48
N ALA A 258 15.67 17.05 5.50
CA ALA A 258 14.62 18.03 5.20
C ALA A 258 14.09 17.86 3.77
N ALA A 259 14.98 17.68 2.79
CA ALA A 259 14.63 17.39 1.41
C ALA A 259 13.83 16.09 1.29
N ALA A 260 14.24 15.03 1.99
CA ALA A 260 13.53 13.75 1.99
C ALA A 260 12.12 13.87 2.58
N MET A 261 11.94 14.62 3.67
CA MET A 261 10.63 14.82 4.31
C MET A 261 9.65 15.60 3.43
N VAL A 262 10.13 16.53 2.62
CA VAL A 262 9.28 17.38 1.76
C VAL A 262 9.01 16.74 0.40
N THR A 263 10.02 16.07 -0.20
CA THR A 263 9.96 15.59 -1.60
C THR A 263 9.85 14.06 -1.73
N GLY A 264 10.10 13.33 -0.64
CA GLY A 264 10.27 11.87 -0.63
C GLY A 264 11.65 11.40 -1.12
N LYS A 265 12.53 12.29 -1.62
CA LYS A 265 13.86 11.96 -2.15
C LYS A 265 14.86 11.74 -1.03
N ARG A 266 15.09 10.47 -0.68
CA ARG A 266 15.97 10.04 0.42
C ARG A 266 17.36 9.58 -0.01
N ASP A 267 17.59 9.47 -1.33
CA ASP A 267 18.83 8.95 -1.86
C ASP A 267 20.02 9.91 -1.66
N PHE A 268 19.73 11.19 -1.38
CA PHE A 268 20.69 12.22 -0.98
C PHE A 268 21.35 11.99 0.39
N LEU A 269 20.70 11.27 1.31
CA LEU A 269 21.30 11.00 2.63
C LEU A 269 22.58 10.17 2.50
N SER A 270 23.59 10.48 3.32
CA SER A 270 24.79 9.67 3.46
C SER A 270 24.45 8.25 3.95
N ASN A 271 25.34 7.29 3.71
CA ASN A 271 25.14 5.93 4.22
C ASN A 271 25.23 5.89 5.75
N ASP A 272 26.18 6.64 6.33
CA ASP A 272 26.35 6.75 7.78
C ASP A 272 25.09 7.30 8.45
N ALA A 273 24.47 8.34 7.88
CA ALA A 273 23.20 8.85 8.38
C ALA A 273 22.06 7.83 8.24
N LYS A 274 21.96 7.13 7.09
CA LYS A 274 20.95 6.07 6.90
C LYS A 274 21.11 4.95 7.92
N ASP A 275 22.34 4.59 8.26
CA ASP A 275 22.64 3.53 9.21
C ASP A 275 22.31 3.98 10.63
N LEU A 276 22.72 5.18 11.04
CA LEU A 276 22.35 5.79 12.33
C LEU A 276 20.83 5.87 12.53
N ILE A 277 20.11 6.33 11.51
CA ILE A 277 18.65 6.44 11.52
C ILE A 277 18.00 5.05 11.62
N ARG A 278 18.59 4.04 10.98
CA ARG A 278 18.10 2.66 11.03
C ARG A 278 18.34 2.03 12.40
N GLU A 279 19.51 2.25 12.98
CA GLU A 279 19.87 1.83 14.34
C GLU A 279 18.96 2.48 15.39
N ALA A 280 18.64 3.77 15.22
CA ALA A 280 17.68 4.48 16.07
C ALA A 280 16.22 4.04 15.84
N GLY A 281 15.93 3.21 14.83
CA GLY A 281 14.58 2.72 14.51
C GLY A 281 13.64 3.77 13.91
N ILE A 282 14.12 4.96 13.58
CA ILE A 282 13.31 6.11 13.13
C ILE A 282 13.28 6.31 11.61
N PHE A 283 13.80 5.34 10.85
CA PHE A 283 13.82 5.40 9.38
C PHE A 283 12.41 5.59 8.77
N HIS A 284 11.38 5.06 9.44
CA HIS A 284 9.99 5.18 9.02
C HIS A 284 9.43 6.61 9.09
N ILE A 285 10.05 7.52 9.85
CA ILE A 285 9.64 8.92 9.99
C ILE A 285 10.07 9.76 8.79
N ILE A 286 11.23 9.41 8.21
CA ILE A 286 11.80 10.08 7.03
C ILE A 286 11.11 9.61 5.75
N THR A 287 10.54 8.41 5.77
CA THR A 287 9.63 7.97 4.72
C THR A 287 8.25 8.58 4.91
N ILE A 288 7.62 8.95 3.81
CA ILE A 288 6.27 9.49 3.83
C ILE A 288 5.33 8.47 4.45
N SER A 289 4.73 8.85 5.57
CA SER A 289 3.92 7.97 6.41
C SER A 289 2.45 8.34 6.32
N GLY A 290 1.59 7.41 6.75
CA GLY A 290 0.15 7.68 6.79
C GLY A 290 -0.26 8.81 7.75
N VAL A 291 0.58 9.10 8.76
CA VAL A 291 0.36 10.23 9.67
C VAL A 291 0.54 11.56 8.92
N GLN A 292 1.57 11.68 8.07
CA GLN A 292 1.79 12.88 7.26
C GLN A 292 0.61 13.09 6.28
N MET A 293 0.14 12.03 5.63
CA MET A 293 -1.03 12.09 4.75
C MET A 293 -2.29 12.58 5.49
N THR A 294 -2.55 12.03 6.68
CA THR A 294 -3.69 12.43 7.50
C THR A 294 -3.57 13.88 7.97
N LEU A 295 -2.37 14.32 8.33
CA LEU A 295 -2.09 15.70 8.71
C LEU A 295 -2.35 16.66 7.55
N VAL A 296 -1.85 16.35 6.35
CA VAL A 296 -2.10 17.14 5.13
C VAL A 296 -3.60 17.26 4.86
N ALA A 297 -4.32 16.13 4.87
CA ALA A 297 -5.77 16.12 4.70
C ALA A 297 -6.49 16.99 5.73
N GLY A 298 -6.09 16.88 7.01
CA GLY A 298 -6.62 17.66 8.12
C GLY A 298 -6.36 19.16 7.96
N ILE A 299 -5.16 19.56 7.53
CA ILE A 299 -4.80 20.95 7.27
C ILE A 299 -5.69 21.52 6.16
N PHE A 300 -5.78 20.87 5.00
CA PHE A 300 -6.65 21.32 3.91
C PHE A 300 -8.10 21.43 4.36
N PHE A 301 -8.61 20.41 5.07
CA PHE A 301 -9.97 20.41 5.58
C PHE A 301 -10.23 21.60 6.52
N VAL A 302 -9.37 21.79 7.52
CA VAL A 302 -9.57 22.83 8.55
C VAL A 302 -9.38 24.22 7.96
N VAL A 303 -8.33 24.44 7.16
CA VAL A 303 -8.04 25.75 6.56
C VAL A 303 -9.17 26.18 5.64
N VAL A 304 -9.57 25.32 4.68
CA VAL A 304 -10.67 25.63 3.76
C VAL A 304 -11.96 25.85 4.52
N ARG A 305 -12.26 25.02 5.52
CA ARG A 305 -13.46 25.20 6.35
C ARG A 305 -13.46 26.53 7.11
N ARG A 306 -12.33 26.92 7.69
CA ARG A 306 -12.20 28.19 8.41
C ARG A 306 -12.35 29.38 7.47
N LEU A 307 -11.73 29.34 6.30
CA LEU A 307 -11.87 30.39 5.29
C LEU A 307 -13.31 30.54 4.82
N LEU A 308 -14.01 29.43 4.54
CA LEU A 308 -15.43 29.45 4.19
C LEU A 308 -16.32 29.94 5.34
N ALA A 309 -15.94 29.65 6.59
CA ALA A 309 -16.67 30.09 7.77
C ALA A 309 -16.49 31.58 8.10
N LEU A 310 -15.53 32.29 7.48
CA LEU A 310 -15.40 33.74 7.61
C LEU A 310 -16.56 34.49 6.94
N SER A 311 -17.27 33.85 6.01
CA SER A 311 -18.48 34.40 5.39
C SER A 311 -19.73 33.83 6.05
N PRO A 312 -20.55 34.65 6.75
CA PRO A 312 -21.81 34.20 7.34
C PRO A 312 -22.76 33.58 6.31
N THR A 313 -22.79 34.15 5.09
CA THR A 313 -23.62 33.67 3.99
C THR A 313 -23.25 32.25 3.57
N LEU A 314 -21.96 31.94 3.47
CA LEU A 314 -21.50 30.60 3.12
C LEU A 314 -21.74 29.61 4.25
N ALA A 315 -21.44 30.02 5.49
CA ALA A 315 -21.54 29.16 6.66
C ALA A 315 -22.98 28.71 6.97
N LEU A 316 -23.98 29.58 6.72
CA LEU A 316 -25.39 29.30 7.02
C LEU A 316 -26.14 28.65 5.86
N ASN A 317 -25.80 28.96 4.61
CA ASN A 317 -26.59 28.53 3.45
C ASN A 317 -25.99 27.36 2.66
N TYR A 318 -24.71 27.03 2.85
CA TYR A 318 -24.02 26.02 2.04
C TYR A 318 -23.37 24.92 2.90
N PRO A 319 -23.24 23.69 2.37
CA PRO A 319 -22.60 22.59 3.09
C PRO A 319 -21.07 22.72 3.08
N ILE A 320 -20.54 23.77 3.72
CA ILE A 320 -19.10 24.10 3.72
C ILE A 320 -18.22 22.95 4.20
N LYS A 321 -18.75 22.06 5.06
CA LYS A 321 -18.07 20.83 5.51
C LYS A 321 -17.79 19.88 4.34
N LYS A 322 -18.73 19.72 3.40
CA LYS A 322 -18.56 18.86 2.22
C LYS A 322 -17.57 19.45 1.24
N TRP A 323 -17.64 20.76 1.00
CA TRP A 323 -16.65 21.44 0.15
C TRP A 323 -15.24 21.33 0.74
N SER A 324 -15.11 21.46 2.05
CA SER A 324 -13.83 21.27 2.76
C SER A 324 -13.31 19.83 2.66
N ALA A 325 -14.21 18.84 2.72
CA ALA A 325 -13.84 17.43 2.48
C ALA A 325 -13.36 17.21 1.05
N GLY A 326 -14.06 17.77 0.05
CA GLY A 326 -13.64 17.70 -1.36
C GLY A 326 -12.28 18.37 -1.59
N ALA A 327 -12.05 19.55 -1.01
CA ALA A 327 -10.76 20.23 -1.08
C ALA A 327 -9.64 19.43 -0.40
N ALA A 328 -9.92 18.78 0.75
CA ALA A 328 -8.98 17.89 1.42
C ALA A 328 -8.65 16.66 0.59
N MET A 329 -9.63 16.05 -0.09
CA MET A 329 -9.38 14.92 -1.00
C MET A 329 -8.46 15.32 -2.16
N LEU A 330 -8.72 16.48 -2.79
CA LEU A 330 -7.87 17.02 -3.85
C LEU A 330 -6.47 17.36 -3.34
N GLY A 331 -6.37 17.98 -2.16
CA GLY A 331 -5.09 18.29 -1.52
C GLY A 331 -4.26 17.06 -1.18
N SER A 332 -4.89 16.01 -0.63
CA SER A 332 -4.24 14.73 -0.36
C SER A 332 -3.77 14.01 -1.62
N LEU A 333 -4.59 14.00 -2.68
CA LEU A 333 -4.20 13.43 -3.97
C LEU A 333 -3.02 14.21 -4.58
N ALA A 334 -3.08 15.54 -4.57
CA ALA A 334 -2.00 16.38 -5.05
C ALA A 334 -0.70 16.16 -4.26
N TYR A 335 -0.80 15.98 -2.94
CA TYR A 335 0.35 15.67 -2.09
C TYR A 335 0.95 14.29 -2.38
N ASP A 336 0.12 13.25 -2.55
CA ASP A 336 0.60 11.91 -2.92
C ASP A 336 1.36 11.93 -4.25
N LEU A 337 0.77 12.56 -5.27
CA LEU A 337 1.40 12.72 -6.58
C LEU A 337 2.69 13.55 -6.48
N ALA A 338 2.66 14.70 -5.81
CA ALA A 338 3.82 15.58 -5.66
C ALA A 338 4.99 14.93 -4.93
N THR A 339 4.73 13.89 -4.14
CA THR A 339 5.76 13.18 -3.37
C THR A 339 6.22 11.87 -4.01
N GLY A 340 5.65 11.52 -5.17
CA GLY A 340 6.04 10.37 -6.00
C GLY A 340 5.34 9.06 -5.65
N SER A 341 4.11 9.12 -5.11
CA SER A 341 3.15 8.01 -4.95
C SER A 341 3.80 6.66 -4.62
N ARG A 342 4.41 6.57 -3.43
CA ARG A 342 4.95 5.29 -2.94
C ARG A 342 3.83 4.45 -2.35
N VAL A 343 3.96 3.13 -2.38
CA VAL A 343 2.99 2.16 -1.83
C VAL A 343 2.52 2.49 -0.40
N GLY A 344 3.40 3.03 0.45
CA GLY A 344 3.00 3.50 1.79
C GLY A 344 2.04 4.69 1.78
N ALA A 345 2.28 5.65 0.89
CA ALA A 345 1.48 6.86 0.73
C ALA A 345 0.15 6.57 0.00
N GLU A 346 0.16 5.70 -1.01
CA GLU A 346 -1.04 5.25 -1.73
C GLU A 346 -2.07 4.62 -0.79
N ARG A 347 -1.63 3.69 0.09
CA ARG A 347 -2.51 3.10 1.12
C ARG A 347 -3.11 4.14 2.05
N ALA A 348 -2.29 5.09 2.50
CA ALA A 348 -2.76 6.16 3.37
C ALA A 348 -3.74 7.10 2.64
N LEU A 349 -3.51 7.37 1.35
CA LEU A 349 -4.41 8.14 0.50
C LEU A 349 -5.74 7.41 0.37
N ILE A 350 -5.76 6.12 0.02
CA ILE A 350 -6.99 5.32 -0.10
C ILE A 350 -7.79 5.36 1.20
N MET A 351 -7.15 5.15 2.36
CA MET A 351 -7.79 5.24 3.66
C MET A 351 -8.38 6.64 3.92
N THR A 352 -7.62 7.69 3.62
CA THR A 352 -8.03 9.09 3.80
C THR A 352 -9.22 9.44 2.89
N LEU A 353 -9.19 9.03 1.62
CA LEU A 353 -10.26 9.26 0.65
C LEU A 353 -11.56 8.55 1.08
N ILE A 354 -11.49 7.34 1.65
CA ILE A 354 -12.65 6.63 2.16
C ILE A 354 -13.26 7.35 3.36
N VAL A 355 -12.43 7.83 4.30
CA VAL A 355 -12.88 8.60 5.47
C VAL A 355 -13.52 9.92 5.04
N LEU A 356 -12.91 10.67 4.12
CA LEU A 356 -13.46 11.92 3.59
C LEU A 356 -14.70 11.69 2.71
N GLY A 357 -14.73 10.61 1.95
CA GLY A 357 -15.90 10.16 1.20
C GLY A 357 -17.10 9.86 2.12
N ALA A 358 -16.85 9.24 3.29
CA ALA A 358 -17.89 9.07 4.30
C ALA A 358 -18.42 10.42 4.82
N VAL A 359 -17.58 11.44 4.95
CA VAL A 359 -18.02 12.81 5.30
C VAL A 359 -18.93 13.41 4.22
N LEU A 360 -18.61 13.22 2.94
CA LEU A 360 -19.43 13.70 1.82
C LEU A 360 -20.82 13.04 1.78
N LEU A 361 -20.88 11.76 2.13
CA LEU A 361 -22.09 10.93 2.16
C LEU A 361 -22.87 11.05 3.48
N ASP A 362 -22.50 11.97 4.37
CA ASP A 362 -23.09 12.14 5.71
C ASP A 362 -23.11 10.84 6.54
N ARG A 363 -22.09 10.01 6.36
CA ARG A 363 -21.85 8.78 7.14
C ARG A 363 -20.81 9.03 8.24
N ARG A 364 -20.78 8.13 9.23
CA ARG A 364 -19.75 8.16 10.28
C ARG A 364 -18.38 7.87 9.64
N ALA A 365 -17.47 8.82 9.76
CA ALA A 365 -16.17 8.79 9.10
C ALA A 365 -15.17 7.83 9.77
N LEU A 366 -15.18 7.78 11.11
CA LEU A 366 -14.32 6.89 11.91
C LEU A 366 -15.11 5.66 12.34
N THR A 367 -15.04 4.58 11.56
CA THR A 367 -15.68 3.29 11.90
C THR A 367 -14.80 2.12 11.47
N MET A 368 -14.89 0.99 12.18
CA MET A 368 -14.26 -0.27 11.77
C MET A 368 -14.74 -0.73 10.39
N ARG A 369 -15.94 -0.32 9.97
CA ARG A 369 -16.48 -0.63 8.65
C ARG A 369 -15.72 0.09 7.54
N ASN A 370 -15.36 1.36 7.75
CA ASN A 370 -14.55 2.12 6.79
C ASN A 370 -13.14 1.55 6.70
N LEU A 371 -12.57 1.08 7.82
CA LEU A 371 -11.30 0.36 7.82
C LEU A 371 -11.39 -0.93 6.96
N ALA A 372 -12.43 -1.74 7.18
CA ALA A 372 -12.64 -2.95 6.38
C ALA A 372 -12.82 -2.65 4.88
N LEU A 373 -13.55 -1.58 4.53
CA LEU A 373 -13.67 -1.12 3.14
C LEU A 373 -12.32 -0.68 2.56
N ALA A 374 -11.49 0.01 3.35
CA ALA A 374 -10.16 0.42 2.90
C ALA A 374 -9.24 -0.76 2.64
N VAL A 375 -9.23 -1.77 3.52
CA VAL A 375 -8.43 -2.98 3.29
C VAL A 375 -8.93 -3.73 2.05
N LEU A 376 -10.24 -3.84 1.83
CA LEU A 376 -10.77 -4.46 0.62
C LEU A 376 -10.41 -3.68 -0.65
N ALA A 377 -10.43 -2.35 -0.59
CA ALA A 377 -10.01 -1.52 -1.72
C ALA A 377 -8.51 -1.69 -2.01
N ILE A 378 -7.67 -1.74 -0.97
CA ILE A 378 -6.24 -2.00 -1.11
C ILE A 378 -6.02 -3.37 -1.76
N VAL A 379 -6.60 -4.46 -1.21
CA VAL A 379 -6.48 -5.81 -1.78
C VAL A 379 -6.93 -5.91 -3.25
N ALA A 380 -7.89 -5.07 -3.66
CA ALA A 380 -8.39 -5.07 -5.04
C ALA A 380 -7.50 -4.29 -6.02
N ILE A 381 -6.71 -3.34 -5.53
CA ILE A 381 -5.94 -2.38 -6.35
C ILE A 381 -4.44 -2.70 -6.31
N GLU A 382 -3.91 -2.94 -5.11
CA GLU A 382 -2.52 -3.22 -4.78
C GLU A 382 -2.29 -4.72 -4.61
#